data_AF-A0A9D5MYJ8-F1
#
_entry.id   AF-A0A9D5MYJ8-F1
#
_cell.length_a   1.000
_cell.length_b   1.000
_cell.length_c   1.000
_cell.angle_alpha   90.00
_cell.angle_beta   90.00
_cell.angle_gamma   90.00
#
_symmetry.space_group_name_H-M   'P 1'
#
loop_
_entity.id
_entity.type
_entity.pdbx_description
1 polymer ?
#
loop_
_entity_poly.entity_id
_entity_poly.type
_entity_poly.pdbx_seq_one_letter_code
_entity_poly.pdbx_strand_id
1 'polypeptide(L)'
;MDYFIYKFERAKDYIWEKIKSNVYPEGHLFNQVDFTREDYLVLILAIIKMNLIETTIIDDYLDNKLVALDNGRCNYETYFQGLNELNFFYYLLSGCIKNDLLTRVHQINYENNSITNPAKKLEYTYCFNDMVAVGVEIKTITCDPTFKEKSISINDTLLIKKYFHDVDLINIDNIEQYKILEASSHDRQLRKNIKKIAEKFSGNNKTPLKLINVGVLVIQFATSIEEFYAYLLNEDKGIIFNQEFGNIDCLVFFSLTAKPDFDMQDIYDTGHIFSVLLNDKPFIRSYLKDLRLDNYIATKINGQVSIEPNIQKYANKEYGIFKYIIEDKKCFYVPIDCSQDEIDEYIRYLNGTGGYPVIS
;
A
#
# COMPACT_ATOMS: atom_id res chain seq x y z
N MET A 1 -6.31 28.21 17.12
CA MET A 1 -6.30 26.83 17.63
C MET A 1 -7.72 26.30 17.73
N ASP A 2 -8.63 27.05 18.36
CA ASP A 2 -10.03 26.67 18.59
C ASP A 2 -10.85 26.39 17.32
N TYR A 3 -10.61 27.12 16.22
CA TYR A 3 -11.34 26.90 14.96
C TYR A 3 -10.98 25.56 14.28
N PHE A 4 -9.71 25.15 14.34
CA PHE A 4 -9.28 23.88 13.75
C PHE A 4 -9.86 22.70 14.54
N ILE A 5 -9.74 22.74 15.88
CA ILE A 5 -10.30 21.73 16.78
C ILE A 5 -11.81 21.63 16.57
N TYR A 6 -12.53 22.75 16.50
CA TYR A 6 -13.95 22.77 16.23
C TYR A 6 -14.30 22.12 14.88
N LYS A 7 -13.58 22.46 13.81
CA LYS A 7 -13.81 21.88 12.47
C LYS A 7 -13.50 20.38 12.45
N PHE A 8 -12.49 19.94 13.20
CA PHE A 8 -12.13 18.53 13.34
C PHE A 8 -13.19 17.73 14.10
N GLU A 9 -13.66 18.22 15.25
CA GLU A 9 -14.72 17.54 16.01
C GLU A 9 -16.02 17.46 15.20
N ARG A 10 -16.41 18.52 14.48
CA ARG A 10 -17.57 18.44 13.57
C ARG A 10 -17.37 17.44 12.43
N ALA A 11 -16.14 17.31 11.95
CA ALA A 11 -15.83 16.31 10.93
C ALA A 11 -15.93 14.90 11.51
N LYS A 12 -15.38 14.66 12.70
CA LYS A 12 -15.51 13.38 13.43
C LYS A 12 -16.96 13.02 13.70
N ASP A 13 -17.78 13.96 14.18
CA ASP A 13 -19.20 13.74 14.45
C ASP A 13 -19.94 13.28 13.20
N TYR A 14 -19.70 13.94 12.06
CA TYR A 14 -20.28 13.54 10.78
C TYR A 14 -19.91 12.10 10.39
N ILE A 15 -18.62 11.73 10.51
CA ILE A 15 -18.17 10.36 10.19
C ILE A 15 -18.81 9.35 11.13
N TRP A 16 -18.84 9.66 12.42
CA TRP A 16 -19.40 8.78 13.44
C TRP A 16 -20.90 8.57 13.26
N GLU A 17 -21.65 9.64 13.00
CA GLU A 17 -23.09 9.58 12.70
C GLU A 17 -23.36 8.73 11.45
N LYS A 18 -22.58 8.92 10.38
CA LYS A 18 -22.66 8.10 9.17
C LYS A 18 -22.45 6.62 9.48
N ILE A 19 -21.37 6.27 10.18
CA ILE A 19 -21.09 4.88 10.59
C ILE A 19 -22.25 4.30 11.41
N LYS A 20 -22.80 5.05 12.37
CA LYS A 20 -23.90 4.55 13.22
C LYS A 20 -25.24 4.50 12.51
N SER A 21 -25.44 5.27 11.45
CA SER A 21 -26.66 5.25 10.63
C SER A 21 -26.68 4.11 9.60
N ASN A 22 -25.51 3.59 9.23
CA ASN A 22 -25.38 2.51 8.25
C ASN A 22 -25.58 1.12 8.87
N VAL A 23 -26.07 0.19 8.06
CA VAL A 23 -26.22 -1.23 8.43
C VAL A 23 -25.03 -2.00 7.87
N TYR A 24 -24.02 -2.24 8.72
CA TYR A 24 -22.87 -3.06 8.36
C TYR A 24 -23.13 -4.56 8.62
N PRO A 25 -22.54 -5.46 7.81
CA PRO A 25 -22.77 -6.90 7.94
C PRO A 25 -22.28 -7.49 9.28
N GLU A 26 -22.73 -8.71 9.59
CA GLU A 26 -22.25 -9.46 10.75
C GLU A 26 -20.71 -9.61 10.71
N GLY A 27 -20.05 -9.38 11.85
CA GLY A 27 -18.60 -9.46 11.98
C GLY A 27 -17.82 -8.21 11.50
N HIS A 28 -18.51 -7.20 10.98
CA HIS A 28 -17.86 -5.96 10.55
C HIS A 28 -17.19 -5.20 11.71
N LEU A 29 -16.02 -4.58 11.47
CA LEU A 29 -15.24 -3.87 12.50
C LEU A 29 -16.05 -2.75 13.17
N PHE A 30 -16.83 -1.99 12.41
CA PHE A 30 -17.68 -0.92 12.95
C PHE A 30 -18.80 -1.38 13.90
N ASN A 31 -19.12 -2.67 13.90
CA ASN A 31 -20.10 -3.28 14.80
C ASN A 31 -19.46 -3.79 16.10
N GLN A 32 -18.12 -3.77 16.21
CA GLN A 32 -17.43 -4.23 17.42
C GLN A 32 -17.63 -3.24 18.58
N VAL A 33 -17.69 -3.76 19.80
CA VAL A 33 -18.01 -2.98 21.02
C VAL A 33 -16.88 -2.01 21.38
N ASP A 34 -15.64 -2.39 21.05
CA ASP A 34 -14.43 -1.62 21.25
C ASP A 34 -14.16 -0.62 20.11
N PHE A 35 -14.93 -0.63 19.02
CA PHE A 35 -14.84 0.40 18.00
C PHE A 35 -15.54 1.68 18.46
N THR A 36 -14.77 2.77 18.50
CA THR A 36 -15.12 4.08 19.03
C THR A 36 -14.89 5.19 18.00
N ARG A 37 -15.38 6.39 18.32
CA ARG A 37 -15.15 7.59 17.51
C ARG A 37 -13.68 8.07 17.53
N GLU A 38 -12.85 7.50 18.40
CA GLU A 38 -11.44 7.86 18.55
C GLU A 38 -10.52 6.87 17.81
N ASP A 39 -11.09 5.88 17.11
CA ASP A 39 -10.30 4.96 16.29
C ASP A 39 -9.67 5.66 15.09
N TYR A 40 -8.46 5.20 14.75
CA TYR A 40 -7.63 5.79 13.70
C TYR A 40 -8.40 6.04 12.39
N LEU A 41 -9.23 5.09 11.96
CA LEU A 41 -10.02 5.21 10.74
C LEU A 41 -11.02 6.37 10.77
N VAL A 42 -11.67 6.61 11.92
CA VAL A 42 -12.58 7.76 12.10
C VAL A 42 -11.78 9.07 12.02
N LEU A 43 -10.61 9.09 12.65
CA LEU A 43 -9.75 10.27 12.72
C LEU A 43 -9.17 10.63 11.34
N ILE A 44 -8.69 9.67 10.54
CA ILE A 44 -8.20 9.96 9.17
C ILE A 44 -9.33 10.42 8.25
N LEU A 45 -10.53 9.83 8.35
CA LEU A 45 -11.70 10.25 7.57
C LEU A 45 -12.14 11.67 7.94
N ALA A 46 -12.03 12.05 9.21
CA ALA A 46 -12.28 13.42 9.65
C ALA A 46 -11.26 14.40 9.07
N ILE A 47 -9.96 14.05 9.04
CA ILE A 47 -8.92 14.87 8.41
C ILE A 47 -9.17 15.01 6.91
N ILE A 48 -9.55 13.93 6.22
CA ILE A 48 -9.95 13.99 4.81
C ILE A 48 -11.10 14.97 4.63
N LYS A 49 -12.16 14.84 5.44
CA LYS A 49 -13.34 15.71 5.38
C LYS A 49 -12.99 17.18 5.57
N MET A 50 -12.04 17.47 6.46
CA MET A 50 -11.64 18.86 6.71
C MET A 50 -10.96 19.50 5.50
N ASN A 51 -10.27 18.70 4.70
CA ASN A 51 -9.45 19.18 3.59
C ASN A 51 -10.13 19.04 2.22
N LEU A 52 -11.22 18.29 2.13
CA LEU A 52 -12.05 18.21 0.92
C LEU A 52 -13.27 19.14 1.02
N ILE A 53 -13.63 19.76 -0.11
CA ILE A 53 -14.86 20.55 -0.23
C ILE A 53 -16.09 19.64 -0.31
N GLU A 54 -15.97 18.51 -1.02
CA GLU A 54 -17.03 17.54 -1.25
C GLU A 54 -16.89 16.31 -0.34
N THR A 55 -18.00 15.76 0.13
CA THR A 55 -18.01 14.52 0.94
C THR A 55 -18.16 13.26 0.13
N THR A 56 -18.33 13.36 -1.19
CA THR A 56 -18.61 12.22 -2.08
C THR A 56 -17.63 11.06 -1.89
N ILE A 57 -16.34 11.35 -1.73
CA ILE A 57 -15.31 10.33 -1.50
C ILE A 57 -15.59 9.58 -0.19
N ILE A 58 -15.81 10.33 0.90
CA ILE A 58 -16.06 9.78 2.23
C ILE A 58 -17.33 8.94 2.26
N ASP A 59 -18.40 9.49 1.68
CA ASP A 59 -19.70 8.84 1.65
C ASP A 59 -19.61 7.53 0.85
N ASP A 60 -18.93 7.51 -0.30
CA ASP A 60 -18.73 6.29 -1.07
C ASP A 60 -17.88 5.25 -0.33
N TYR A 61 -16.84 5.65 0.39
CA TYR A 61 -16.08 4.71 1.22
C TYR A 61 -16.95 4.10 2.33
N LEU A 62 -17.70 4.91 3.07
CA LEU A 62 -18.51 4.43 4.20
C LEU A 62 -19.74 3.64 3.76
N ASP A 63 -20.37 4.04 2.65
CA ASP A 63 -21.64 3.50 2.18
C ASP A 63 -21.44 2.32 1.19
N ASN A 64 -20.27 2.22 0.53
CA ASN A 64 -19.98 1.18 -0.47
C ASN A 64 -18.67 0.43 -0.19
N LYS A 65 -17.51 1.08 -0.34
CA LYS A 65 -16.21 0.36 -0.39
C LYS A 65 -15.84 -0.35 0.92
N LEU A 66 -16.20 0.23 2.07
CA LEU A 66 -15.94 -0.35 3.39
C LEU A 66 -17.07 -1.23 3.91
N VAL A 67 -18.22 -1.32 3.23
CA VAL A 67 -19.32 -2.21 3.70
C VAL A 67 -18.92 -3.68 3.59
N ALA A 68 -18.25 -4.04 2.48
CA ALA A 68 -17.67 -5.36 2.24
C ALA A 68 -18.63 -6.54 2.50
N LEU A 69 -19.89 -6.42 2.07
CA LEU A 69 -20.91 -7.45 2.26
C LEU A 69 -20.71 -8.61 1.26
N ASP A 70 -20.59 -9.83 1.78
CA ASP A 70 -20.59 -11.07 1.00
C ASP A 70 -21.41 -12.14 1.74
N ASN A 71 -22.45 -12.68 1.09
CA ASN A 71 -23.34 -13.70 1.64
C ASN A 71 -23.86 -13.41 3.07
N GLY A 72 -24.17 -12.15 3.38
CA GLY A 72 -24.70 -11.73 4.68
C GLY A 72 -23.65 -11.45 5.76
N ARG A 73 -22.36 -11.63 5.47
CA ARG A 73 -21.24 -11.42 6.39
C ARG A 73 -20.22 -10.45 5.83
N CYS A 74 -19.35 -9.94 6.70
CA CYS A 74 -18.22 -9.13 6.30
C CYS A 74 -17.18 -9.97 5.56
N ASN A 75 -16.82 -9.57 4.34
CA ASN A 75 -15.67 -10.07 3.61
C ASN A 75 -14.45 -9.20 3.94
N TYR A 76 -13.58 -9.70 4.81
CA TYR A 76 -12.40 -8.95 5.24
C TYR A 76 -11.43 -8.63 4.09
N GLU A 77 -11.34 -9.49 3.06
CA GLU A 77 -10.49 -9.20 1.91
C GLU A 77 -11.00 -7.95 1.19
N THR A 78 -12.29 -7.89 0.84
CA THR A 78 -12.90 -6.70 0.22
C THR A 78 -12.80 -5.47 1.11
N TYR A 79 -13.03 -5.62 2.42
CA TYR A 79 -12.88 -4.53 3.38
C TYR A 79 -11.47 -3.95 3.37
N PHE A 80 -10.44 -4.81 3.45
CA PHE A 80 -9.05 -4.38 3.45
C PHE A 80 -8.64 -3.79 2.10
N GLN A 81 -9.23 -4.22 0.98
CA GLN A 81 -8.99 -3.58 -0.30
C GLN A 81 -9.44 -2.11 -0.28
N GLY A 82 -10.70 -1.84 0.12
CA GLY A 82 -11.23 -0.49 0.24
C GLY A 82 -10.47 0.36 1.28
N LEU A 83 -10.15 -0.21 2.44
CA LEU A 83 -9.37 0.48 3.46
C LEU A 83 -7.98 0.89 2.97
N ASN A 84 -7.32 0.03 2.21
CA ASN A 84 -5.97 0.32 1.69
C ASN A 84 -5.96 1.36 0.58
N GLU A 85 -6.99 1.40 -0.26
CA GLU A 85 -7.19 2.50 -1.21
C GLU A 85 -7.36 3.84 -0.47
N LEU A 86 -8.16 3.85 0.59
CA LEU A 86 -8.34 5.03 1.45
C LEU A 86 -7.03 5.44 2.15
N ASN A 87 -6.26 4.49 2.67
CA ASN A 87 -4.99 4.78 3.33
C ASN A 87 -3.96 5.40 2.37
N PHE A 88 -3.88 4.91 1.14
CA PHE A 88 -2.99 5.51 0.15
C PHE A 88 -3.49 6.90 -0.31
N PHE A 89 -4.81 7.10 -0.42
CA PHE A 89 -5.38 8.42 -0.63
C PHE A 89 -4.99 9.40 0.49
N TYR A 90 -5.14 8.96 1.74
CA TYR A 90 -4.76 9.74 2.91
C TYR A 90 -3.24 10.02 2.97
N TYR A 91 -2.41 9.05 2.57
CA TYR A 91 -0.96 9.23 2.46
C TYR A 91 -0.60 10.40 1.55
N LEU A 92 -1.19 10.48 0.35
CA LEU A 92 -0.95 11.59 -0.58
C LEU A 92 -1.47 12.91 -0.02
N LEU A 93 -2.65 12.90 0.60
CA LEU A 93 -3.21 14.08 1.26
C LEU A 93 -2.27 14.60 2.37
N SER A 94 -1.71 13.69 3.18
CA SER A 94 -0.72 14.03 4.21
C SER A 94 0.54 14.64 3.59
N GLY A 95 1.05 14.06 2.49
CA GLY A 95 2.13 14.68 1.70
C GLY A 95 1.77 16.09 1.26
N CYS A 96 0.54 16.31 0.79
CA CYS A 96 0.08 17.65 0.41
C CYS A 96 0.01 18.64 1.58
N ILE A 97 -0.42 18.19 2.77
CA ILE A 97 -0.45 19.02 3.97
C ILE A 97 0.97 19.36 4.40
N LYS A 98 1.84 18.35 4.50
CA LYS A 98 3.20 18.49 5.02
C LYS A 98 4.08 19.39 4.17
N ASN A 99 3.92 19.31 2.85
CA ASN A 99 4.72 20.07 1.88
C ASN A 99 3.98 21.32 1.34
N ASP A 100 2.91 21.77 2.02
CA ASP A 100 2.13 22.98 1.67
C ASP A 100 1.60 22.99 0.21
N LEU A 101 1.31 21.81 -0.33
CA LEU A 101 0.77 21.66 -1.69
C LEU A 101 -0.74 21.79 -1.73
N LEU A 102 -1.44 21.67 -0.59
CA LEU A 102 -2.89 21.80 -0.54
C LEU A 102 -3.39 23.10 -1.16
N THR A 103 -2.65 24.20 -0.99
CA THR A 103 -2.97 25.50 -1.60
C THR A 103 -2.88 25.50 -3.13
N ARG A 104 -2.13 24.54 -3.69
CA ARG A 104 -1.96 24.34 -5.14
C ARG A 104 -2.96 23.33 -5.71
N VAL A 105 -3.61 22.52 -4.88
CA VAL A 105 -4.64 21.57 -5.33
C VAL A 105 -5.89 22.36 -5.71
N HIS A 106 -6.20 22.33 -7.00
CA HIS A 106 -7.41 22.92 -7.55
C HIS A 106 -8.63 22.04 -7.27
N GLN A 107 -8.47 20.73 -7.53
CA GLN A 107 -9.56 19.76 -7.47
C GLN A 107 -8.99 18.36 -7.26
N ILE A 108 -9.73 17.53 -6.54
CA ILE A 108 -9.50 16.08 -6.48
C ILE A 108 -10.72 15.42 -7.12
N ASN A 109 -10.49 14.75 -8.24
CA ASN A 109 -11.53 13.99 -8.93
C ASN A 109 -11.48 12.54 -8.45
N TYR A 110 -12.62 11.97 -8.08
CA TYR A 110 -12.75 10.60 -7.58
C TYR A 110 -13.52 9.74 -8.58
N GLU A 111 -13.05 8.52 -8.83
CA GLU A 111 -13.69 7.57 -9.76
C GLU A 111 -13.96 8.18 -11.16
N ASN A 112 -13.06 9.09 -11.58
CA ASN A 112 -13.18 9.84 -12.82
C ASN A 112 -12.59 9.08 -14.00
N ASN A 113 -13.08 9.38 -15.20
CA ASN A 113 -12.47 8.84 -16.42
C ASN A 113 -11.01 9.31 -16.55
N SER A 114 -10.12 8.41 -16.96
CA SER A 114 -8.72 8.68 -17.25
C SER A 114 -8.60 9.71 -18.37
N ILE A 115 -7.66 10.63 -18.20
CA ILE A 115 -7.43 11.73 -19.15
C ILE A 115 -6.90 11.19 -20.49
N THR A 116 -6.12 10.10 -20.47
CA THR A 116 -5.57 9.46 -21.67
C THR A 116 -6.49 8.37 -22.24
N ASN A 117 -7.27 7.69 -21.39
CA ASN A 117 -8.26 6.69 -21.78
C ASN A 117 -9.64 6.93 -21.16
N PRO A 118 -10.50 7.75 -21.79
CA PRO A 118 -11.81 8.09 -21.22
C PRO A 118 -12.77 6.91 -21.00
N ALA A 119 -12.50 5.73 -21.57
CA ALA A 119 -13.29 4.52 -21.34
C ALA A 119 -12.93 3.78 -20.04
N LYS A 120 -11.91 4.25 -19.32
CA LYS A 120 -11.39 3.66 -18.09
C LYS A 120 -11.47 4.68 -16.98
N LYS A 121 -11.89 4.26 -15.78
CA LYS A 121 -11.86 5.11 -14.59
C LYS A 121 -10.52 4.98 -13.86
N LEU A 122 -10.08 6.05 -13.22
CA LEU A 122 -9.01 6.06 -12.23
C LEU A 122 -9.61 6.13 -10.83
N GLU A 123 -8.88 5.66 -9.83
CA GLU A 123 -9.30 5.78 -8.43
C GLU A 123 -9.46 7.26 -8.07
N TYR A 124 -8.46 8.07 -8.39
CA TYR A 124 -8.54 9.51 -8.24
C TYR A 124 -7.49 10.27 -9.07
N THR A 125 -7.74 11.56 -9.27
CA THR A 125 -6.83 12.50 -9.96
C THR A 125 -6.70 13.79 -9.16
N TYR A 126 -5.48 14.15 -8.76
CA TYR A 126 -5.17 15.45 -8.17
C TYR A 126 -4.84 16.45 -9.27
N CYS A 127 -5.67 17.48 -9.42
CA CYS A 127 -5.46 18.57 -10.36
C CYS A 127 -4.87 19.78 -9.63
N PHE A 128 -3.77 20.32 -10.13
CA PHE A 128 -3.06 21.45 -9.55
C PHE A 128 -3.23 22.73 -10.39
N ASN A 129 -3.13 23.89 -9.73
CA ASN A 129 -3.33 25.21 -10.34
C ASN A 129 -2.35 25.54 -11.49
N ASP A 130 -1.22 24.85 -11.58
CA ASP A 130 -0.17 25.03 -12.59
C ASP A 130 -0.34 24.10 -13.82
N MET A 131 -1.56 23.61 -14.05
CA MET A 131 -1.92 22.72 -15.16
C MET A 131 -1.24 21.35 -15.10
N VAL A 132 -0.86 20.90 -13.91
CA VAL A 132 -0.41 19.52 -13.66
C VAL A 132 -1.56 18.68 -13.12
N ALA A 133 -1.68 17.45 -13.58
CA ALA A 133 -2.61 16.47 -13.02
C ALA A 133 -1.88 15.16 -12.70
N VAL A 134 -2.05 14.69 -11.47
CA VAL A 134 -1.51 13.40 -11.00
C VAL A 134 -2.65 12.40 -10.99
N GLY A 135 -2.67 11.50 -11.97
CA GLY A 135 -3.65 10.43 -12.08
C GLY A 135 -3.16 9.19 -11.36
N VAL A 136 -4.00 8.61 -10.50
CA VAL A 136 -3.64 7.48 -9.65
C VAL A 136 -4.55 6.29 -9.90
N GLU A 137 -3.94 5.12 -10.13
CA GLU A 137 -4.64 3.84 -10.15
C GLU A 137 -4.02 2.91 -9.12
N ILE A 138 -4.86 2.33 -8.26
CA ILE A 138 -4.45 1.45 -7.18
C ILE A 138 -4.84 0.02 -7.50
N LYS A 139 -3.95 -0.92 -7.17
CA LYS A 139 -4.25 -2.34 -7.09
C LYS A 139 -3.73 -2.89 -5.77
N THR A 140 -4.49 -3.79 -5.18
CA THR A 140 -4.17 -4.40 -3.89
C THR A 140 -3.72 -5.85 -4.10
N ILE A 141 -2.82 -6.33 -3.24
CA ILE A 141 -2.35 -7.72 -3.23
C ILE A 141 -2.41 -8.21 -1.78
N THR A 142 -3.29 -9.18 -1.53
CA THR A 142 -3.36 -9.90 -0.26
C THR A 142 -2.31 -11.00 -0.25
N CYS A 143 -1.29 -10.82 0.59
CA CYS A 143 -0.12 -11.69 0.65
C CYS A 143 -0.08 -12.63 1.84
N ASP A 144 -1.09 -12.60 2.72
CA ASP A 144 -1.18 -13.49 3.88
C ASP A 144 -1.18 -14.96 3.41
N PRO A 145 -0.13 -15.73 3.73
CA PRO A 145 -0.04 -17.15 3.41
C PRO A 145 -1.24 -17.96 3.92
N THR A 146 -1.85 -17.58 5.04
CA THR A 146 -2.93 -18.35 5.67
C THR A 146 -4.21 -18.42 4.83
N PHE A 147 -4.44 -17.45 3.92
CA PHE A 147 -5.59 -17.51 3.00
C PHE A 147 -5.45 -18.59 1.93
N LYS A 148 -4.22 -18.95 1.54
CA LYS A 148 -3.95 -19.90 0.45
C LYS A 148 -3.53 -21.26 0.96
N GLU A 149 -2.89 -21.31 2.12
CA GLU A 149 -2.31 -22.51 2.70
C GLU A 149 -3.30 -23.19 3.67
N LYS A 150 -3.92 -24.29 3.24
CA LYS A 150 -4.99 -24.97 4.00
C LYS A 150 -4.54 -25.65 5.31
N SER A 151 -3.25 -25.69 5.62
CA SER A 151 -2.70 -26.55 6.68
C SER A 151 -1.55 -25.94 7.49
N ILE A 152 -1.40 -24.61 7.57
CA ILE A 152 -0.38 -24.01 8.44
C ILE A 152 -0.77 -24.27 9.90
N SER A 153 -0.10 -25.22 10.54
CA SER A 153 -0.08 -25.31 12.00
C SER A 153 0.77 -24.15 12.49
N ILE A 154 0.20 -23.30 13.34
CA ILE A 154 0.65 -21.92 13.51
C ILE A 154 1.75 -21.79 14.59
N ASN A 155 2.00 -22.83 15.38
CA ASN A 155 3.00 -22.78 16.46
C ASN A 155 4.41 -23.16 15.95
N ASP A 156 5.39 -22.28 16.20
CA ASP A 156 6.84 -22.47 16.04
C ASP A 156 7.30 -23.08 14.71
N THR A 157 6.60 -22.76 13.62
CA THR A 157 6.94 -23.31 12.31
C THR A 157 7.90 -22.39 11.59
N LEU A 158 9.09 -22.91 11.27
CA LEU A 158 9.99 -22.29 10.31
C LEU A 158 9.38 -22.44 8.91
N LEU A 159 9.23 -21.33 8.21
CA LEU A 159 8.57 -21.25 6.91
C LEU A 159 9.59 -20.93 5.82
N ILE A 160 9.47 -21.59 4.68
CA ILE A 160 10.17 -21.18 3.45
C ILE A 160 9.15 -20.69 2.44
N LYS A 161 9.35 -19.48 1.96
CA LYS A 161 8.57 -18.91 0.85
C LYS A 161 9.43 -18.85 -0.40
N LYS A 162 9.04 -19.60 -1.43
CA LYS A 162 9.61 -19.42 -2.77
C LYS A 162 9.06 -18.13 -3.36
N TYR A 163 9.94 -17.27 -3.83
CA TYR A 163 9.50 -16.06 -4.52
C TYR A 163 9.01 -16.43 -5.92
N PHE A 164 9.75 -17.24 -6.67
CA PHE A 164 9.34 -17.71 -8.00
C PHE A 164 8.93 -19.19 -7.99
N HIS A 165 8.06 -19.59 -8.92
CA HIS A 165 7.51 -20.95 -8.95
C HIS A 165 8.54 -22.04 -9.29
N ASP A 166 9.59 -21.67 -10.02
CA ASP A 166 10.63 -22.55 -10.55
C ASP A 166 11.87 -22.62 -9.66
N VAL A 167 11.81 -22.09 -8.43
CA VAL A 167 12.94 -22.07 -7.51
C VAL A 167 13.21 -23.46 -6.95
N ASP A 168 14.46 -23.88 -7.09
CA ASP A 168 14.98 -25.11 -6.52
C ASP A 168 15.52 -24.86 -5.10
N LEU A 169 15.13 -25.72 -4.15
CA LEU A 169 15.52 -25.61 -2.74
C LEU A 169 16.50 -26.71 -2.30
N ILE A 170 17.04 -27.51 -3.24
CA ILE A 170 17.92 -28.67 -2.94
C ILE A 170 19.14 -28.29 -2.07
N ASN A 171 19.60 -27.04 -2.12
CA ASN A 171 20.78 -26.58 -1.38
C ASN A 171 20.47 -26.02 0.03
N ILE A 172 19.23 -26.14 0.52
CA ILE A 172 18.89 -25.69 1.87
C ILE A 172 19.14 -26.82 2.86
N ASP A 173 20.09 -26.59 3.76
CA ASP A 173 20.40 -27.54 4.83
C ASP A 173 19.20 -27.75 5.77
N ASN A 174 18.95 -29.00 6.14
CA ASN A 174 17.85 -29.42 7.02
C ASN A 174 16.47 -28.94 6.56
N ILE A 175 16.22 -28.91 5.23
CA ILE A 175 14.96 -28.44 4.64
C ILE A 175 13.71 -29.13 5.23
N GLU A 176 13.84 -30.36 5.72
CA GLU A 176 12.77 -31.13 6.36
C GLU A 176 12.24 -30.51 7.65
N GLN A 177 12.98 -29.57 8.26
CA GLN A 177 12.53 -28.81 9.44
C GLN A 177 11.61 -27.64 9.07
N TYR A 178 11.51 -27.31 7.79
CA TYR A 178 10.78 -26.14 7.31
C TYR A 178 9.49 -26.55 6.62
N LYS A 179 8.45 -25.74 6.80
CA LYS A 179 7.25 -25.81 5.99
C LYS A 179 7.40 -24.91 4.77
N ILE A 180 7.33 -25.50 3.58
CA ILE A 180 7.35 -24.77 2.31
C ILE A 180 5.94 -24.24 2.00
N LEU A 181 5.84 -22.95 1.69
CA LEU A 181 4.59 -22.28 1.33
C LEU A 181 4.35 -22.41 -0.19
N GLU A 182 3.61 -23.42 -0.61
CA GLU A 182 3.46 -23.83 -2.01
C GLU A 182 2.65 -22.85 -2.89
N ALA A 183 1.63 -22.20 -2.34
CA ALA A 183 0.68 -21.35 -3.09
C ALA A 183 0.93 -19.85 -2.91
N SER A 184 2.06 -19.48 -2.30
CA SER A 184 2.27 -18.15 -1.73
C SER A 184 3.04 -17.15 -2.63
N SER A 185 3.47 -17.53 -3.83
CA SER A 185 4.10 -16.59 -4.77
C SER A 185 3.09 -15.58 -5.34
N HIS A 186 3.49 -14.30 -5.43
CA HIS A 186 2.66 -13.22 -5.95
C HIS A 186 3.16 -12.60 -7.27
N ASP A 187 4.27 -13.08 -7.84
CA ASP A 187 4.86 -12.54 -9.08
C ASP A 187 3.83 -12.43 -10.22
N ARG A 188 3.06 -13.50 -10.45
CA ARG A 188 2.05 -13.53 -11.53
C ARG A 188 0.94 -12.50 -11.30
N GLN A 189 0.47 -12.35 -10.06
CA GLN A 189 -0.56 -11.38 -9.70
C GLN A 189 -0.03 -9.95 -9.85
N LEU A 190 1.21 -9.72 -9.41
CA LEU A 190 1.90 -8.45 -9.55
C LEU A 190 2.03 -8.02 -11.02
N ARG A 191 2.51 -8.89 -11.91
CA ARG A 191 2.57 -8.65 -13.36
C ARG A 191 1.20 -8.26 -13.93
N LYS A 192 0.17 -9.04 -13.59
CA LYS A 192 -1.20 -8.80 -14.06
C LYS A 192 -1.73 -7.44 -13.58
N ASN A 193 -1.45 -7.08 -12.33
CA ASN A 193 -1.88 -5.80 -11.77
C ASN A 193 -1.18 -4.62 -12.45
N ILE A 194 0.14 -4.68 -12.66
CA ILE A 194 0.89 -3.64 -13.38
C ILE A 194 0.36 -3.48 -14.81
N LYS A 195 0.05 -4.57 -15.52
CA LYS A 195 -0.58 -4.50 -16.85
C LYS A 195 -1.93 -3.80 -16.83
N LYS A 196 -2.80 -4.15 -15.87
CA LYS A 196 -4.10 -3.48 -15.70
C LYS A 196 -3.96 -1.99 -15.40
N ILE A 197 -2.96 -1.61 -14.59
CA ILE A 197 -2.64 -0.19 -14.33
C ILE A 197 -2.21 0.50 -15.62
N ALA A 198 -1.25 -0.08 -16.35
CA ALA A 198 -0.77 0.48 -17.62
C ALA A 198 -1.90 0.66 -18.65
N GLU A 199 -2.86 -0.27 -18.70
CA GLU A 199 -4.06 -0.18 -19.54
C GLU A 199 -4.92 1.06 -19.21
N LYS A 200 -5.02 1.48 -17.94
CA LYS A 200 -5.77 2.69 -17.53
C LYS A 200 -5.14 3.98 -18.07
N PHE A 201 -3.82 3.98 -18.25
CA PHE A 201 -3.06 5.12 -18.75
C PHE A 201 -2.79 5.05 -20.25
N SER A 202 -3.25 4.00 -20.93
CA SER A 202 -3.10 3.84 -22.39
C SER A 202 -3.75 4.99 -23.16
N GLY A 203 -3.28 5.27 -24.38
CA GLY A 203 -3.84 6.33 -25.22
C GLY A 203 -3.11 7.67 -25.11
N ASN A 204 -3.70 8.69 -25.72
CA ASN A 204 -3.07 10.00 -25.91
C ASN A 204 -3.74 11.04 -25.03
N ASN A 205 -2.93 11.88 -24.39
CA ASN A 205 -3.43 13.05 -23.69
C ASN A 205 -4.00 14.06 -24.71
N LYS A 206 -5.32 14.28 -24.65
CA LYS A 206 -6.02 15.26 -25.52
C LYS A 206 -6.24 16.61 -24.83
N THR A 207 -5.71 16.78 -23.63
CA THR A 207 -5.85 17.99 -22.82
C THR A 207 -4.53 18.76 -22.77
N PRO A 208 -4.55 20.06 -22.44
CA PRO A 208 -3.31 20.82 -22.23
C PRO A 208 -2.59 20.48 -20.91
N LEU A 209 -3.15 19.60 -20.07
CA LEU A 209 -2.58 19.27 -18.77
C LEU A 209 -1.28 18.48 -18.91
N LYS A 210 -0.30 18.76 -18.05
CA LYS A 210 0.87 17.91 -17.86
C LYS A 210 0.49 16.76 -16.94
N LEU A 211 0.46 15.54 -17.47
CA LEU A 211 0.05 14.36 -16.71
C LEU A 211 1.23 13.69 -16.04
N ILE A 212 0.98 13.20 -14.83
CA ILE A 212 1.84 12.30 -14.07
C ILE A 212 0.99 11.09 -13.72
N ASN A 213 1.28 9.95 -14.33
CA ASN A 213 0.55 8.71 -14.13
C ASN A 213 1.25 7.86 -13.06
N VAL A 214 0.61 7.71 -11.91
CA VAL A 214 1.13 6.94 -10.78
C VAL A 214 0.35 5.63 -10.69
N GLY A 215 1.07 4.52 -10.89
CA GLY A 215 0.57 3.19 -10.61
C GLY A 215 0.89 2.80 -9.19
N VAL A 216 -0.06 2.24 -8.45
CA VAL A 216 0.13 1.91 -7.03
C VAL A 216 -0.22 0.47 -6.77
N LEU A 217 0.65 -0.20 -6.04
CA LEU A 217 0.45 -1.56 -5.56
C LEU A 217 0.48 -1.56 -4.04
N VAL A 218 -0.67 -1.77 -3.42
CA VAL A 218 -0.76 -1.90 -1.97
C VAL A 218 -0.55 -3.36 -1.58
N ILE A 219 0.49 -3.59 -0.80
CA ILE A 219 0.89 -4.89 -0.27
C ILE A 219 0.20 -5.07 1.09
N GLN A 220 -0.58 -6.14 1.24
CA GLN A 220 -1.25 -6.47 2.50
C GLN A 220 -0.67 -7.75 3.08
N PHE A 221 -0.22 -7.70 4.34
CA PHE A 221 0.22 -8.88 5.10
C PHE A 221 1.31 -9.70 4.41
N ALA A 222 2.24 -9.04 3.72
CA ALA A 222 3.38 -9.74 3.13
C ALA A 222 4.28 -10.33 4.21
N THR A 223 4.93 -11.44 3.85
CA THR A 223 5.96 -12.07 4.68
C THR A 223 7.22 -11.21 4.75
N SER A 224 7.49 -10.42 3.72
CA SER A 224 8.63 -9.50 3.65
C SER A 224 8.46 -8.52 2.48
N ILE A 225 9.08 -7.33 2.57
CA ILE A 225 9.14 -6.36 1.46
C ILE A 225 10.15 -6.82 0.39
N GLU A 226 11.21 -7.50 0.80
CA GLU A 226 12.28 -8.01 -0.06
C GLU A 226 11.77 -8.96 -1.15
N GLU A 227 10.68 -9.69 -0.89
CA GLU A 227 9.97 -10.48 -1.91
C GLU A 227 9.62 -9.63 -3.14
N PHE A 228 9.18 -8.37 -2.93
CA PHE A 228 8.82 -7.46 -4.02
C PHE A 228 10.03 -6.86 -4.71
N TYR A 229 11.13 -6.65 -3.99
CA TYR A 229 12.41 -6.30 -4.62
C TYR A 229 12.86 -7.38 -5.58
N ALA A 230 12.77 -8.66 -5.17
CA ALA A 230 13.09 -9.77 -6.04
C ALA A 230 12.16 -9.83 -7.26
N TYR A 231 10.84 -9.70 -7.08
CA TYR A 231 9.90 -9.68 -8.21
C TYR A 231 10.17 -8.58 -9.21
N LEU A 232 10.56 -7.40 -8.73
CA LEU A 232 10.86 -6.28 -9.60
C LEU A 232 12.20 -6.42 -10.31
N LEU A 233 13.25 -6.82 -9.57
CA LEU A 233 14.65 -6.53 -9.92
C LEU A 233 15.52 -7.76 -10.12
N ASN A 234 15.01 -8.97 -9.93
CA ASN A 234 15.77 -10.19 -10.23
C ASN A 234 16.32 -10.15 -11.67
N GLU A 235 17.57 -10.54 -11.87
CA GLU A 235 18.25 -10.37 -13.17
C GLU A 235 17.56 -11.15 -14.30
N ASP A 236 17.09 -12.37 -14.01
CA ASP A 236 16.47 -13.23 -15.03
C ASP A 236 14.96 -13.00 -15.09
N LYS A 237 14.31 -12.91 -13.93
CA LYS A 237 12.85 -12.95 -13.79
C LYS A 237 12.26 -11.56 -13.54
N GLY A 238 13.04 -10.54 -13.22
CA GLY A 238 12.55 -9.23 -12.78
C GLY A 238 11.56 -8.58 -13.74
N ILE A 239 10.46 -8.07 -13.20
CA ILE A 239 9.41 -7.39 -13.97
C ILE A 239 9.97 -6.15 -14.67
N ILE A 240 10.93 -5.46 -14.04
CA ILE A 240 11.53 -4.24 -14.61
C ILE A 240 12.22 -4.51 -15.95
N PHE A 241 12.78 -5.69 -16.15
CA PHE A 241 13.47 -6.08 -17.39
C PHE A 241 12.51 -6.68 -18.42
N ASN A 242 11.52 -7.44 -17.96
CA ASN A 242 10.73 -8.34 -18.81
C ASN A 242 9.32 -7.84 -19.14
N GLN A 243 8.91 -6.67 -18.64
CA GLN A 243 7.57 -6.13 -18.85
C GLN A 243 7.58 -4.67 -19.34
N GLU A 244 6.64 -4.35 -20.23
CA GLU A 244 6.31 -2.98 -20.59
C GLU A 244 5.43 -2.33 -19.52
N PHE A 245 5.74 -1.07 -19.19
CA PHE A 245 5.00 -0.28 -18.21
C PHE A 245 4.06 0.74 -18.87
N GLY A 246 4.02 0.80 -20.20
CA GLY A 246 3.21 1.76 -20.94
C GLY A 246 3.49 3.20 -20.54
N ASN A 247 2.42 3.93 -20.20
CA ASN A 247 2.48 5.35 -19.83
C ASN A 247 2.59 5.59 -18.30
N ILE A 248 2.93 4.58 -17.50
CA ILE A 248 3.19 4.77 -16.07
C ILE A 248 4.47 5.59 -15.91
N ASP A 249 4.41 6.71 -15.19
CA ASP A 249 5.56 7.56 -14.91
C ASP A 249 6.29 7.12 -13.63
N CYS A 250 5.52 6.64 -12.64
CA CYS A 250 6.03 6.12 -11.38
C CYS A 250 5.20 4.91 -10.95
N LEU A 251 5.85 3.78 -10.65
CA LEU A 251 5.22 2.63 -10.01
C LEU A 251 5.58 2.65 -8.53
N VAL A 252 4.56 2.75 -7.68
CA VAL A 252 4.69 2.84 -6.22
C VAL A 252 4.22 1.55 -5.58
N PHE A 253 4.97 1.09 -4.59
CA PHE A 253 4.57 0.03 -3.68
C PHE A 253 4.35 0.65 -2.31
N PHE A 254 3.23 0.30 -1.70
CA PHE A 254 2.79 0.86 -0.44
C PHE A 254 2.37 -0.27 0.50
N SER A 255 2.75 -0.16 1.75
CA SER A 255 2.30 -1.03 2.83
C SER A 255 2.10 -0.18 4.07
N LEU A 256 1.17 -0.57 4.94
CA LEU A 256 1.04 0.07 6.24
C LEU A 256 2.07 -0.49 7.21
N THR A 257 2.57 0.37 8.08
CA THR A 257 3.19 -0.04 9.34
C THR A 257 2.11 -0.56 10.29
N ALA A 258 2.50 -1.25 11.35
CA ALA A 258 1.53 -1.76 12.32
C ALA A 258 0.83 -0.65 13.12
N LYS A 259 1.48 0.52 13.28
CA LYS A 259 0.96 1.69 13.99
C LYS A 259 1.33 2.96 13.21
N PRO A 260 0.62 3.23 12.09
CA PRO A 260 0.89 4.42 11.29
C PRO A 260 0.65 5.67 12.11
N ASP A 261 1.56 6.64 12.00
CA ASP A 261 1.31 7.96 12.59
C ASP A 261 0.26 8.73 11.75
N PHE A 262 -0.27 9.83 12.28
CA PHE A 262 -1.27 10.62 11.55
C PHE A 262 -0.67 11.35 10.35
N ASP A 263 0.61 11.67 10.37
CA ASP A 263 1.30 12.33 9.26
C ASP A 263 1.77 11.31 8.20
N MET A 264 1.52 10.02 8.41
CA MET A 264 2.11 8.90 7.68
C MET A 264 3.63 9.04 7.49
N GLN A 265 4.33 9.68 8.43
CA GLN A 265 5.76 9.98 8.33
C GLN A 265 6.59 8.72 8.46
N ASP A 266 6.24 7.91 9.45
CA ASP A 266 6.80 6.59 9.67
C ASP A 266 6.82 5.72 8.40
N ILE A 267 5.74 5.68 7.62
CA ILE A 267 5.68 4.89 6.36
C ILE A 267 6.78 5.31 5.38
N TYR A 268 7.05 6.61 5.27
CA TYR A 268 8.05 7.16 4.36
C TYR A 268 9.48 6.93 4.86
N ASP A 269 9.70 7.10 6.17
CA ASP A 269 11.03 6.99 6.76
C ASP A 269 11.51 5.54 6.90
N THR A 270 10.58 4.59 7.05
CA THR A 270 10.88 3.17 7.31
C THR A 270 10.84 2.29 6.05
N GLY A 271 10.69 2.86 4.86
CA GLY A 271 10.72 2.11 3.61
C GLY A 271 9.45 1.29 3.32
N HIS A 272 8.37 1.51 4.07
CA HIS A 272 7.06 0.91 3.81
C HIS A 272 6.36 1.48 2.56
N ILE A 273 6.91 2.57 2.00
CA ILE A 273 6.64 3.05 0.66
C ILE A 273 7.93 3.17 -0.14
N PHE A 274 7.92 2.61 -1.35
CA PHE A 274 9.03 2.67 -2.28
C PHE A 274 8.54 2.73 -3.72
N SER A 275 9.39 3.19 -4.64
CA SER A 275 8.98 3.44 -6.01
C SER A 275 10.03 3.06 -7.06
N VAL A 276 9.54 2.85 -8.28
CA VAL A 276 10.35 2.72 -9.49
C VAL A 276 10.01 3.89 -10.40
N LEU A 277 10.99 4.74 -10.68
CA LEU A 277 10.82 5.86 -11.61
C LEU A 277 10.97 5.37 -13.05
N LEU A 278 9.94 5.60 -13.86
CA LEU A 278 9.87 5.16 -15.25
C LEU A 278 9.96 6.32 -16.25
N ASN A 279 9.69 7.56 -15.79
CA ASN A 279 9.82 8.77 -16.59
C ASN A 279 10.54 9.88 -15.84
N ASP A 280 11.77 10.18 -16.25
CA ASP A 280 12.61 11.18 -15.58
C ASP A 280 12.50 12.55 -16.23
N LYS A 281 11.41 13.25 -15.92
CA LYS A 281 11.26 14.68 -16.23
C LYS A 281 11.35 15.48 -14.94
N PRO A 282 12.00 16.67 -14.94
CA PRO A 282 12.16 17.48 -13.72
C PRO A 282 10.86 17.78 -12.99
N PHE A 283 9.79 18.11 -13.72
CA PHE A 283 8.49 18.38 -13.09
C PHE A 283 7.86 17.12 -12.48
N ILE A 284 8.07 15.94 -13.07
CA ILE A 284 7.60 14.67 -12.52
C ILE A 284 8.30 14.41 -11.19
N ARG A 285 9.65 14.48 -11.17
CA ARG A 285 10.42 14.29 -9.93
C ARG A 285 10.03 15.27 -8.83
N SER A 286 9.80 16.54 -9.17
CA SER A 286 9.35 17.55 -8.21
C SER A 286 8.03 17.14 -7.57
N TYR A 287 7.02 16.79 -8.38
CA TYR A 287 5.71 16.39 -7.89
C TYR A 287 5.73 15.08 -7.11
N LEU A 288 6.52 14.10 -7.54
CA LEU A 288 6.66 12.84 -6.81
C LEU A 288 7.30 13.08 -5.44
N LYS A 289 8.32 13.93 -5.33
CA LYS A 289 8.91 14.31 -4.04
C LYS A 289 7.94 15.07 -3.14
N ASP A 290 7.25 16.04 -3.72
CA ASP A 290 6.19 16.81 -3.07
C ASP A 290 5.08 15.90 -2.52
N LEU A 291 4.77 14.80 -3.21
CA LEU A 291 3.82 13.77 -2.79
C LEU A 291 4.45 12.63 -1.97
N ARG A 292 5.75 12.70 -1.66
CA ARG A 292 6.53 11.72 -0.89
C ARG A 292 6.60 10.33 -1.55
N LEU A 293 6.61 10.30 -2.87
CA LEU A 293 6.71 9.11 -3.72
C LEU A 293 8.13 8.92 -4.31
N ASP A 294 9.12 9.66 -3.79
CA ASP A 294 10.50 9.71 -4.29
C ASP A 294 11.48 8.76 -3.58
N ASN A 295 10.97 7.81 -2.80
CA ASN A 295 11.74 6.66 -2.29
C ASN A 295 12.07 5.67 -3.43
N TYR A 296 12.84 6.13 -4.41
CA TYR A 296 13.19 5.33 -5.59
C TYR A 296 14.16 4.22 -5.20
N ILE A 297 13.76 2.97 -5.43
CA ILE A 297 14.65 1.80 -5.32
C ILE A 297 15.32 1.46 -6.65
N ALA A 298 14.72 1.93 -7.75
CA ALA A 298 15.24 1.77 -9.09
C ALA A 298 14.69 2.86 -10.02
N THR A 299 15.40 3.08 -11.11
CA THR A 299 14.95 3.88 -12.24
C THR A 299 15.05 3.07 -13.51
N LYS A 300 14.09 3.21 -14.43
CA LYS A 300 14.14 2.65 -15.79
C LYS A 300 13.90 3.78 -16.79
N ILE A 301 14.98 4.33 -17.33
CA ILE A 301 14.94 5.49 -18.22
C ILE A 301 15.46 5.08 -19.59
N ASN A 302 14.65 5.23 -20.64
CA ASN A 302 15.01 4.85 -22.01
C ASN A 302 15.54 3.40 -22.12
N GLY A 303 14.98 2.49 -21.31
CA GLY A 303 15.37 1.08 -21.27
C GLY A 303 16.59 0.77 -20.39
N GLN A 304 17.31 1.78 -19.90
CA GLN A 304 18.41 1.59 -18.95
C GLN A 304 17.87 1.50 -17.53
N VAL A 305 18.26 0.46 -16.80
CA VAL A 305 17.87 0.24 -15.41
C VAL A 305 19.04 0.57 -14.49
N SER A 306 18.77 1.37 -13.47
CA SER A 306 19.67 1.64 -12.35
C SER A 306 18.97 1.28 -11.05
N ILE A 307 19.66 0.53 -10.18
CA ILE A 307 19.12 -0.01 -8.92
C ILE A 307 19.92 0.59 -7.78
N GLU A 308 19.25 0.95 -6.69
CA GLU A 308 19.91 1.45 -5.48
C GLU A 308 20.83 0.38 -4.87
N PRO A 309 22.08 0.70 -4.51
CA PRO A 309 23.07 -0.29 -4.08
C PRO A 309 22.64 -1.15 -2.89
N ASN A 310 21.92 -0.56 -1.92
CA ASN A 310 21.40 -1.26 -0.74
C ASN A 310 20.25 -2.23 -1.07
N ILE A 311 19.59 -2.07 -2.22
CA ILE A 311 18.52 -2.95 -2.69
C ILE A 311 19.06 -4.10 -3.54
N GLN A 312 20.19 -3.90 -4.24
CA GLN A 312 20.78 -4.90 -5.14
C GLN A 312 21.00 -6.27 -4.46
N LYS A 313 21.37 -6.30 -3.17
CA LYS A 313 21.56 -7.55 -2.41
C LYS A 313 20.27 -8.38 -2.23
N TYR A 314 19.09 -7.77 -2.38
CA TYR A 314 17.80 -8.44 -2.28
C TYR A 314 17.22 -8.82 -3.65
N ALA A 315 17.64 -8.15 -4.72
CA ALA A 315 17.11 -8.34 -6.08
C ALA A 315 17.20 -9.80 -6.57
N ASN A 316 18.30 -10.48 -6.26
CA ASN A 316 18.52 -11.86 -6.69
C ASN A 316 18.13 -12.92 -5.65
N LYS A 317 17.45 -12.53 -4.54
CA LYS A 317 16.88 -13.52 -3.63
C LYS A 317 15.78 -14.29 -4.35
N GLU A 318 15.81 -15.62 -4.24
CA GLU A 318 14.80 -16.49 -4.85
C GLU A 318 13.82 -17.09 -3.84
N TYR A 319 14.16 -17.01 -2.55
CA TYR A 319 13.31 -17.44 -1.45
C TYR A 319 13.62 -16.65 -0.18
N GLY A 320 12.70 -16.70 0.77
CA GLY A 320 12.88 -16.21 2.14
C GLY A 320 12.57 -17.29 3.15
N ILE A 321 13.26 -17.24 4.29
CA ILE A 321 13.04 -18.13 5.43
C ILE A 321 12.55 -17.28 6.60
N PHE A 322 11.43 -17.67 7.20
CA PHE A 322 10.72 -16.88 8.20
C PHE A 322 10.31 -17.70 9.41
N LYS A 323 10.18 -17.04 10.56
CA LYS A 323 9.45 -17.55 11.71
C LYS A 323 8.07 -16.89 11.73
N TYR A 324 7.03 -17.68 11.99
CA TYR A 324 5.72 -17.14 12.32
C TYR A 324 5.57 -17.06 13.83
N ILE A 325 5.27 -15.88 14.36
CA ILE A 325 5.19 -15.63 15.79
C ILE A 325 3.74 -15.29 16.15
N ILE A 326 3.23 -15.93 17.21
CA ILE A 326 1.99 -15.52 17.89
C ILE A 326 2.36 -15.09 19.30
N GLU A 327 2.16 -13.82 19.61
CA GLU A 327 2.37 -13.26 20.96
C GLU A 327 1.23 -12.28 21.26
N ASP A 328 0.65 -12.30 22.46
CA ASP A 328 -0.40 -11.35 22.88
C ASP A 328 -1.57 -11.18 21.87
N LYS A 329 -2.02 -12.28 21.25
CA LYS A 329 -3.07 -12.29 20.19
C LYS A 329 -2.68 -11.54 18.90
N LYS A 330 -1.41 -11.20 18.72
CA LYS A 330 -0.84 -10.65 17.48
C LYS A 330 -0.15 -11.76 16.73
N CYS A 331 -0.12 -11.63 15.41
CA CYS A 331 0.62 -12.54 14.57
C CYS A 331 1.44 -11.78 13.54
N PHE A 332 2.68 -12.21 13.31
CA PHE A 332 3.57 -11.58 12.35
C PHE A 332 4.66 -12.56 11.90
N TYR A 333 5.22 -12.27 10.72
CA TYR A 333 6.37 -12.99 10.17
C TYR A 333 7.63 -12.20 10.50
N VAL A 334 8.69 -12.91 10.93
CA VAL A 334 10.03 -12.33 11.07
C VAL A 334 11.03 -13.14 10.25
N PRO A 335 12.04 -12.50 9.63
CA PRO A 335 13.18 -13.20 9.07
C PRO A 335 13.81 -14.17 10.08
N ILE A 336 14.31 -15.32 9.60
CA ILE A 336 14.90 -16.35 10.48
C ILE A 336 16.12 -15.84 11.26
N ASP A 337 16.84 -14.88 10.69
CA ASP A 337 18.04 -14.24 11.20
C ASP A 337 17.77 -13.15 12.23
N CYS A 338 16.51 -12.75 12.46
CA CYS A 338 16.16 -11.86 13.57
C CYS A 338 16.48 -12.51 14.93
N SER A 339 17.17 -11.74 15.77
CA SER A 339 17.46 -12.05 17.15
C SER A 339 16.21 -11.93 18.04
N GLN A 340 16.23 -12.57 19.20
CA GLN A 340 15.14 -12.44 20.17
C GLN A 340 14.99 -11.01 20.68
N ASP A 341 16.10 -10.27 20.82
CA ASP A 341 16.07 -8.87 21.28
C ASP A 341 15.32 -7.96 20.28
N GLU A 342 15.51 -8.16 18.97
CA GLU A 342 14.79 -7.43 17.91
C GLU A 342 13.29 -7.78 17.91
N ILE A 343 12.96 -9.06 18.10
CA ILE A 343 11.57 -9.53 18.23
C ILE A 343 10.89 -8.89 19.45
N ASP A 344 11.56 -8.91 20.60
CA ASP A 344 11.06 -8.33 21.85
C ASP A 344 10.89 -6.81 21.74
N GLU A 345 11.80 -6.12 21.04
CA GLU A 345 11.68 -4.70 20.75
C GLU A 345 10.46 -4.40 19.88
N TYR A 346 10.21 -5.21 18.85
CA TYR A 346 9.01 -5.09 18.02
C TYR A 346 7.72 -5.34 18.79
N ILE A 347 7.68 -6.37 19.64
CA ILE A 347 6.52 -6.62 20.49
C ILE A 347 6.27 -5.43 21.43
N ARG A 348 7.32 -4.86 22.05
CA ARG A 348 7.21 -3.65 22.87
C ARG A 348 6.67 -2.46 22.08
N TYR A 349 7.16 -2.24 20.85
CA TYR A 349 6.64 -1.20 19.96
C TYR A 349 5.14 -1.38 19.66
N LEU A 350 4.74 -2.60 19.28
CA LEU A 350 3.34 -2.94 19.03
C LEU A 350 2.48 -2.70 20.28
N ASN A 351 2.99 -3.05 21.46
CA ASN A 351 2.33 -2.82 22.76
C ASN A 351 2.34 -1.34 23.20
N GLY A 352 3.03 -0.45 22.49
CA GLY A 352 3.09 0.98 22.83
C GLY A 352 4.03 1.29 24.00
N THR A 353 4.94 0.38 24.31
CA THR A 353 5.91 0.47 25.42
C THR A 353 7.36 0.53 24.93
N GLY A 354 7.60 0.66 23.62
CA GLY A 354 8.94 0.66 23.00
C GLY A 354 9.08 1.68 21.86
N GLY A 355 10.32 1.94 21.42
CA GLY A 355 10.65 2.76 20.26
C GLY A 355 10.45 2.01 18.95
N TYR A 356 10.53 2.71 17.80
CA TYR A 356 10.41 2.09 16.47
C TYR A 356 11.59 1.14 16.20
N PRO A 357 11.37 -0.16 16.00
CA PRO A 357 12.45 -1.09 15.69
C PRO A 357 12.78 -1.06 14.20
N VAL A 358 14.05 -1.29 13.87
CA VAL A 358 14.47 -1.61 12.51
C VAL A 358 14.52 -3.13 12.42
N ILE A 359 13.45 -3.75 11.91
CA ILE A 359 13.50 -5.18 11.56
C ILE A 359 14.12 -5.25 10.16
N SER A 360 15.35 -5.76 10.08
CA SER A 360 16.17 -5.80 8.85
C SER A 360 15.88 -6.97 7.92
#